data_AF-A0A383R7Z9-F1
#
_entry.id   AF-A0A383R7Z9-F1
#
_cell.length_a   1.000
_cell.length_b   1.000
_cell.length_c   1.000
_cell.angle_alpha   90.00
_cell.angle_beta   90.00
_cell.angle_gamma   90.00
#
_symmetry.space_group_name_H-M   'P 1'
#
loop_
_entity.id
_entity.type
_entity.pdbx_description
1 polymer ?
#
loop_
_entity_poly.entity_id
_entity_poly.type
_entity_poly.pdbx_seq_one_letter_code
_entity_poly.pdbx_strand_id
1 'polypeptide(L)' 'MTEFTIDCGDILLREYRMEDVDAICALTQQPAILEFLPDWNATKEQRLDWMANYELVENKQFLQAVAEDGHISI' A
#
# COMPACT_ATOMS: atom_id res chain seq x y z
N MET A 1 0.31 -2.04 19.95
CA MET A 1 -0.75 -1.66 19.00
C MET A 1 -0.94 -2.83 18.06
N THR A 2 -2.17 -3.32 17.90
CA THR A 2 -2.52 -4.33 16.90
C THR A 2 -2.61 -3.64 15.54
N GLU A 3 -1.89 -4.17 14.56
CA GLU A 3 -1.88 -3.68 13.18
C GLU A 3 -3.25 -3.87 12.52
N PHE A 4 -3.66 -2.94 11.65
CA PHE A 4 -4.95 -3.04 10.97
C PHE A 4 -4.92 -4.16 9.94
N THR A 5 -5.88 -5.08 10.04
CA THR A 5 -6.02 -6.21 9.12
C THR A 5 -7.48 -6.44 8.77
N ILE A 6 -7.73 -6.96 7.57
CA ILE A 6 -9.04 -7.40 7.10
C ILE A 6 -8.92 -8.88 6.73
N ASP A 7 -9.60 -9.73 7.49
CA ASP A 7 -9.68 -11.17 7.22
C ASP A 7 -10.77 -11.45 6.18
N CYS A 8 -10.36 -12.00 5.04
CA CYS A 8 -11.23 -12.39 3.93
C CYS A 8 -11.31 -13.92 3.78
N GLY A 9 -10.90 -14.71 4.78
CA GLY A 9 -10.86 -16.18 4.75
C GLY A 9 -9.56 -16.70 4.13
N ASP A 10 -9.54 -16.89 2.81
CA ASP A 10 -8.36 -17.43 2.10
C ASP A 10 -7.23 -16.40 1.96
N ILE A 11 -7.53 -15.11 2.16
CA ILE A 11 -6.61 -13.99 2.00
C ILE A 11 -6.74 -13.07 3.22
N LEU A 12 -5.60 -12.59 3.71
CA LEU A 12 -5.53 -11.55 4.73
C LEU A 12 -4.99 -10.26 4.09
N LEU A 13 -5.72 -9.16 4.26
CA LEU A 13 -5.23 -7.84 3.90
C LEU A 13 -4.65 -7.16 5.14
N ARG A 14 -3.54 -6.46 4.98
CA ARG A 14 -2.90 -5.66 6.03
C ARG A 14 -2.34 -4.37 5.47
N GLU A 15 -2.03 -3.42 6.35
CA GLU A 15 -1.28 -2.22 5.99
C GLU A 15 0.04 -2.59 5.29
N TYR A 16 0.46 -1.75 4.33
CA TYR A 16 1.80 -1.86 3.75
C TYR A 16 2.87 -1.67 4.82
N ARG A 17 4.03 -2.26 4.57
CA ARG A 17 5.24 -2.09 5.38
C ARG A 17 6.43 -1.85 4.47
N MET A 18 7.44 -1.15 4.97
CA MET A 18 8.68 -0.90 4.21
C MET A 18 9.38 -2.20 3.76
N GLU A 19 9.21 -3.30 4.48
CA GLU A 19 9.74 -4.62 4.09
C GLU A 19 9.07 -5.19 2.82
N ASP A 20 7.89 -4.70 2.43
CA ASP A 20 7.15 -5.18 1.27
C ASP A 20 7.63 -4.59 -0.05
N VAL A 21 8.45 -3.53 -0.01
CA VAL A 21 8.86 -2.78 -1.20
C VAL A 21 9.43 -3.69 -2.28
N ASP A 22 10.31 -4.62 -1.90
CA ASP A 22 10.96 -5.52 -2.84
C ASP A 22 9.98 -6.49 -3.50
N ALA A 23 9.03 -7.03 -2.72
CA ALA A 23 8.00 -7.90 -3.26
C ALA A 23 7.07 -7.16 -4.22
N ILE A 24 6.72 -5.91 -3.90
CA ILE A 24 5.87 -5.08 -4.77
C ILE A 24 6.62 -4.68 -6.04
N CYS A 25 7.89 -4.28 -5.95
CA CYS A 25 8.70 -4.01 -7.14
C CYS A 25 8.78 -5.24 -8.05
N ALA A 26 9.00 -6.44 -7.49
CA ALA A 26 9.03 -7.66 -8.28
C ALA A 26 7.67 -7.97 -8.93
N LEU A 27 6.56 -7.72 -8.23
CA LEU A 27 5.21 -7.91 -8.73
C LEU A 27 4.89 -6.94 -9.88
N THR A 28 5.21 -5.65 -9.75
CA THR A 28 4.87 -4.65 -10.77
C THR A 28 5.68 -4.79 -12.05
N GLN A 29 6.81 -5.49 -12.00
CA GLN A 29 7.64 -5.81 -13.17
C GLN A 29 7.19 -7.07 -13.92
N GLN A 30 6.16 -7.78 -13.45
CA GLN A 30 5.64 -8.95 -14.17
C GLN A 30 5.02 -8.53 -15.51
N PRO A 31 5.21 -9.31 -16.60
CA PRO A 31 4.74 -8.92 -17.93
C PRO A 31 3.25 -8.59 -17.99
N ALA A 32 2.41 -9.38 -17.31
CA ALA A 32 0.97 -9.13 -17.26
C ALA A 32 0.64 -7.80 -16.57
N ILE A 33 1.38 -7.41 -15.54
CA ILE A 33 1.16 -6.12 -14.87
C ILE A 33 1.63 -4.98 -15.77
N LEU A 34 2.79 -5.10 -16.42
CA LEU A 34 3.26 -4.07 -17.35
C LEU A 34 2.33 -3.89 -18.57
N GLU A 35 1.68 -4.97 -19.02
CA GLU A 35 0.72 -4.93 -20.12
C GLU A 35 -0.57 -4.18 -19.75
N PHE A 36 -1.13 -4.45 -18.57
CA PHE A 36 -2.44 -3.90 -18.16
C PHE A 36 -2.34 -2.65 -17.26
N LEU A 37 -1.23 -2.44 -16.57
CA LEU A 37 -0.97 -1.35 -15.62
C LEU A 37 0.40 -0.70 -15.90
N PRO A 38 0.61 -0.09 -17.07
CA PRO A 38 1.90 0.50 -17.45
C PRO A 38 2.35 1.64 -16.51
N ASP A 39 1.40 2.36 -15.90
CA ASP A 39 1.68 3.43 -14.93
C ASP A 39 2.32 2.92 -13.63
N TRP A 40 2.26 1.60 -13.39
CA TRP A 40 2.85 0.96 -12.21
C TRP A 40 4.32 0.57 -12.43
N ASN A 41 4.86 0.84 -13.62
CA ASN A 41 6.26 0.63 -13.95
C ASN A 41 7.15 1.70 -13.31
N ALA A 42 7.30 1.62 -11.98
CA ALA A 42 8.15 2.50 -11.20
C ALA A 42 9.53 1.88 -10.95
N THR A 43 10.55 2.72 -10.84
CA THR A 43 11.85 2.29 -10.31
C THR A 43 11.74 1.98 -8.81
N LYS A 44 12.70 1.20 -8.28
CA LYS A 44 12.74 0.90 -6.84
C LYS A 44 12.85 2.17 -5.97
N GLU A 45 13.57 3.19 -6.44
CA GLU A 45 13.68 4.48 -5.74
C GLU A 45 12.33 5.21 -5.68
N GLN A 46 11.59 5.25 -6.80
CA GLN A 46 10.25 5.82 -6.84
C GLN A 46 9.28 5.05 -5.94
N ARG A 47 9.34 3.71 -5.94
CA ARG A 47 8.49 2.88 -5.06
C ARG A 47 8.78 3.13 -3.58
N LEU A 48 10.05 3.28 -3.21
CA LEU A 48 10.47 3.61 -1.84
C LEU A 48 9.91 4.97 -1.41
N ASP A 49 10.02 5.98 -2.27
CA ASP A 49 9.49 7.32 -2.01
C ASP A 49 7.96 7.28 -1.83
N TRP A 50 7.24 6.64 -2.74
CA TRP A 50 5.78 6.51 -2.68
C TRP A 50 5.33 5.82 -1.39
N MET A 51 5.95 4.70 -1.04
CA MET A 51 5.57 3.97 0.16
C MET A 51 5.87 4.77 1.43
N ALA A 52 7.08 5.33 1.56
CA ALA A 52 7.51 6.00 2.77
C ALA A 52 6.80 7.34 3.01
N ASN A 53 6.58 8.12 1.94
CA ASN A 53 6.15 9.51 2.05
C ASN A 53 4.67 9.71 1.77
N TYR A 54 4.00 8.78 1.10
CA TYR A 54 2.59 8.89 0.74
C TYR A 54 1.79 7.72 1.32
N GLU A 55 1.99 6.48 0.84
CA GLU A 55 1.09 5.37 1.17
C GLU A 55 1.02 5.06 2.68
N LEU A 56 2.17 4.98 3.36
CA LEU A 56 2.19 4.71 4.81
C LEU A 56 1.69 5.89 5.64
N VAL A 57 1.87 7.12 5.13
CA VAL A 57 1.45 8.35 5.82
C VAL A 57 -0.06 8.50 5.72
N GLU A 58 -0.58 8.40 4.51
CA GLU A 58 -2.00 8.52 4.20
C GLU A 58 -2.81 7.38 4.83
N ASN A 59 -2.31 6.14 4.82
CA ASN A 59 -2.98 5.03 5.52
C ASN A 59 -3.13 5.30 7.01
N LYS A 60 -2.08 5.80 7.68
CA LYS A 60 -2.15 6.15 9.11
C LYS A 60 -3.15 7.28 9.36
N GLN A 61 -3.15 8.32 8.53
CA GLN A 61 -4.09 9.42 8.64
C GLN A 61 -5.54 8.96 8.44
N PHE A 62 -5.76 8.10 7.44
CA PHE A 62 -7.06 7.50 7.16
C PHE A 62 -7.57 6.69 8.35
N LEU A 63 -6.75 5.77 8.87
CA LEU A 63 -7.13 4.94 10.02
C LEU A 63 -7.38 5.77 11.28
N GLN A 64 -6.60 6.83 11.50
CA GLN A 64 -6.84 7.78 12.58
C GLN A 64 -8.21 8.47 12.44
N ALA A 65 -8.52 9.00 11.24
CA ALA A 65 -9.80 9.68 10.99
C ALA A 65 -11.01 8.74 11.15
N VAL A 66 -10.88 7.48 10.69
CA VAL A 66 -11.89 6.44 10.87
C VAL A 66 -12.10 6.13 12.36
N ALA A 67 -11.04 6.08 13.14
CA ALA A 67 -11.12 5.80 14.58
C ALA A 67 -11.72 6.95 15.39
N GLU A 68 -11.54 8.20 14.96
CA GLU A 68 -11.98 9.40 15.70
C GLU A 68 -13.45 9.78 15.46
N ASP A 69 -13.96 9.75 14.22
CA ASP A 69 -15.36 10.14 13.94
C ASP A 69 -15.92 9.57 12.61
N GLY A 70 -15.16 8.75 11.88
CA GLY A 70 -15.57 8.21 10.57
C GLY A 70 -15.64 9.26 9.44
N HIS A 71 -15.37 10.53 9.72
CA HIS A 71 -15.33 11.60 8.72
C HIS A 71 -13.95 11.66 8.06
N ILE A 72 -13.84 11.10 6.86
CA ILE A 72 -12.64 11.16 6.03
C ILE A 72 -12.79 12.34 5.05
N SER A 73 -11.93 13.35 5.15
CA SER A 73 -11.81 14.42 4.15
C SER A 73 -10.76 14.01 3.12
N ILE A 74 -11.20 13.71 1.90
CA ILE A 74 -10.37 13.31 0.75
C ILE A 74 -10.29 14.45 -0.25
#